data_AF-A0A803M890-F1
#
_entry.id   AF-A0A803M890-F1
#
_cell.length_a   1.000
_cell.length_b   1.000
_cell.length_c   1.000
_cell.angle_alpha   90.00
_cell.angle_beta   90.00
_cell.angle_gamma   90.00
#
_symmetry.space_group_name_H-M   'P 1'
#
loop_
_entity.id
_entity.type
_entity.pdbx_description
1 polymer ?
#
loop_
_entity_poly.entity_id
_entity_poly.type
_entity_poly.pdbx_seq_one_letter_code
_entity_poly.pdbx_strand_id
1 'polypeptide(L)'
;MSISTSPIVAPSTTSSRIEDEDFFDDYQSYSSRITRTQTKKSQLESYLEESELDLNMELDILEYWQQNVVRFPELAILARDLLTIPVSMVAPESAFSVGGKTIS
;
A
#
# COMPACT_ATOMS: atom_id res chain seq x y z
N MET A 1 8.76 48.99 -38.90
CA MET A 1 8.06 47.96 -38.10
C MET A 1 9.04 47.52 -37.03
N SER A 2 8.87 48.01 -35.79
CA SER A 2 9.79 47.71 -34.69
C SER A 2 9.06 46.81 -33.71
N ILE A 3 9.56 45.59 -33.51
CA ILE A 3 9.04 44.68 -32.49
C ILE A 3 9.57 45.09 -31.12
N SER A 4 8.68 45.58 -30.26
CA SER A 4 8.95 45.84 -28.85
C SER A 4 8.86 44.51 -28.10
N THR A 5 9.99 43.99 -27.64
CA THR A 5 10.03 42.82 -26.76
C THR A 5 9.95 43.29 -25.32
N SER A 6 8.76 43.22 -24.73
CA SER A 6 8.58 43.41 -23.29
C SER A 6 9.23 42.27 -22.51
N PRO A 7 9.85 42.53 -21.35
CA PRO A 7 10.39 41.46 -20.51
C PRO A 7 9.23 40.61 -19.96
N ILE A 8 9.36 39.29 -20.08
CA ILE A 8 8.48 38.32 -19.43
C ILE A 8 8.62 38.54 -17.92
N VAL A 9 7.53 39.00 -17.29
CA VAL A 9 7.35 38.90 -15.85
C VAL A 9 7.43 37.40 -15.53
N ALA A 10 8.54 36.99 -14.91
CA ALA A 10 8.60 35.69 -14.27
C ALA A 10 7.42 35.59 -13.30
N PRO A 11 6.67 34.48 -13.27
CA PRO A 11 5.70 34.29 -12.21
C PRO A 11 6.48 34.34 -10.90
N SER A 12 6.25 35.38 -10.11
CA SER A 12 6.61 35.38 -8.71
C SER A 12 6.08 34.08 -8.16
N THR A 13 6.96 33.19 -7.71
CA THR A 13 6.57 32.03 -6.92
C THR A 13 5.96 32.60 -5.64
N THR A 14 4.68 32.94 -5.70
CA THR A 14 3.83 32.97 -4.53
C THR A 14 3.88 31.54 -4.03
N SER A 15 4.74 31.31 -3.05
CA SER A 15 4.70 30.15 -2.19
C SER A 15 3.34 30.18 -1.51
N SER A 16 2.32 29.64 -2.19
CA SER A 16 1.05 29.30 -1.58
C SER A 16 1.37 28.20 -0.60
N ARG A 17 1.60 28.61 0.65
CA ARG A 17 1.61 27.78 1.84
C ARG A 17 0.26 27.08 1.88
N ILE A 18 0.21 25.89 1.30
CA ILE A 18 -0.96 25.01 1.34
C ILE A 18 -1.19 24.66 2.81
N GLU A 19 -2.46 24.64 3.19
CA GLU A 19 -3.01 24.34 4.51
C GLU A 19 -2.80 22.86 4.86
N ASP A 20 -1.54 22.42 4.95
CA ASP A 20 -1.19 21.04 5.31
C ASP A 20 -1.32 20.77 6.82
N GLU A 21 -1.38 21.83 7.64
CA GLU A 21 -1.52 21.75 9.10
C GLU A 21 -2.93 21.28 9.52
N ASP A 22 -3.98 21.87 8.93
CA ASP A 22 -5.37 21.53 9.26
C ASP A 22 -5.75 20.09 8.84
N PHE A 23 -5.12 19.56 7.78
CA PHE A 23 -5.34 18.19 7.30
C PHE A 23 -4.77 17.15 8.28
N PHE A 24 -3.57 17.41 8.81
CA PHE A 24 -2.93 16.50 9.76
C PHE A 24 -3.68 16.48 11.09
N ASP A 25 -4.14 17.65 11.57
CA ASP A 25 -4.91 17.77 12.81
C ASP A 25 -6.27 17.07 12.75
N ASP A 26 -6.98 17.16 11.61
CA ASP A 26 -8.24 16.44 11.42
C ASP A 26 -8.02 14.91 11.41
N TYR A 27 -6.98 14.43 10.73
CA TYR A 27 -6.61 13.02 10.74
C TYR A 27 -6.25 12.53 12.16
N GLN A 28 -5.49 13.33 12.91
CA GLN A 28 -5.12 13.04 14.30
C GLN A 28 -6.37 12.93 15.19
N SER A 29 -7.32 13.87 15.05
CA SER A 29 -8.60 13.87 15.75
C SER A 29 -9.43 12.63 15.40
N TYR A 30 -9.57 12.30 14.12
CA TYR A 30 -10.28 11.12 13.65
C TYR A 30 -9.67 9.81 14.18
N SER A 31 -8.34 9.66 14.04
CA SER A 31 -7.59 8.51 14.54
C SER A 31 -7.74 8.35 16.06
N SER A 32 -7.67 9.44 16.81
CA SER A 32 -7.89 9.43 18.27
C SER A 32 -9.31 8.99 18.64
N ARG A 33 -10.32 9.39 17.86
CA ARG A 33 -11.72 8.98 18.08
C ARG A 33 -11.90 7.49 17.80
N ILE A 34 -11.33 6.98 16.70
CA ILE A 34 -11.41 5.55 16.34
C ILE A 34 -10.67 4.66 17.35
N THR A 35 -9.47 5.04 17.74
CA THR A 35 -8.69 4.28 18.73
C THR A 35 -9.37 4.28 20.10
N ARG A 36 -9.98 5.40 20.49
CA ARG A 36 -10.72 5.51 21.77
C ARG A 36 -12.02 4.71 21.78
N THR A 37 -12.67 4.50 20.63
CA THR A 37 -13.87 3.66 20.53
C THR A 37 -13.55 2.18 20.40
N GLN A 38 -12.33 1.82 19.96
CA GLN A 38 -11.83 0.45 20.07
C GLN A 38 -11.52 0.10 21.53
N THR A 39 -12.46 -0.59 22.16
CA THR A 39 -12.31 -1.14 23.53
C THR A 39 -11.73 -2.56 23.52
N LYS A 40 -11.56 -3.17 22.36
CA LYS A 40 -11.04 -4.53 22.17
C LYS A 40 -9.85 -4.49 21.22
N LYS A 41 -8.85 -5.34 21.48
CA LYS A 41 -7.68 -5.51 20.59
C LYS A 41 -8.13 -5.86 19.18
N SER A 42 -7.47 -5.27 18.19
CA SER A 42 -7.72 -5.61 16.78
C SER A 42 -7.18 -7.01 16.45
N GLN A 43 -7.63 -7.61 15.34
CA GLN A 43 -7.09 -8.90 14.88
C GLN A 43 -5.58 -8.82 14.61
N LEU A 44 -5.11 -7.71 14.05
CA LEU A 44 -3.69 -7.45 13.80
C LEU A 44 -2.91 -7.38 15.12
N GLU A 45 -3.40 -6.61 16.09
CA GLU A 45 -2.76 -6.48 17.39
C GLU A 45 -2.67 -7.82 18.12
N SER A 46 -3.75 -8.61 18.07
CA SER A 46 -3.76 -9.96 18.64
C SER A 46 -2.78 -10.91 17.94
N TYR A 47 -2.60 -10.80 16.62
CA TYR A 47 -1.62 -11.60 15.87
C TYR A 47 -0.17 -11.21 16.21
N LEU A 48 0.11 -9.91 16.36
CA LEU A 48 1.44 -9.41 16.73
C LEU A 48 1.86 -9.82 18.16
N GLU A 49 0.90 -10.16 19.02
CA GLU A 49 1.15 -10.69 20.36
C GLU A 49 1.30 -12.21 20.40
N GLU A 50 0.96 -12.94 19.32
CA GLU A 50 1.18 -14.39 19.27
C GLU A 50 2.69 -14.71 19.26
N SER A 51 3.05 -15.88 19.80
CA SER A 51 4.43 -16.35 19.79
C SER A 51 4.95 -16.47 18.36
N GLU A 52 6.21 -16.05 18.16
CA GLU A 52 6.87 -16.14 16.86
C GLU A 52 6.81 -17.55 16.29
N LEU A 53 6.38 -17.67 15.03
CA LEU A 53 6.46 -18.93 14.29
C LEU A 53 7.94 -19.29 14.13
N ASP A 54 8.29 -20.54 14.43
CA ASP A 54 9.65 -21.01 14.18
C ASP A 54 9.90 -21.10 12.66
N LEU A 55 10.58 -20.09 12.13
CA LEU A 55 10.91 -19.97 10.71
C LEU A 55 11.90 -21.03 10.21
N ASN A 56 12.43 -21.87 11.11
CA ASN A 56 13.28 -23.00 10.73
C ASN A 56 12.47 -24.25 10.35
N MET A 57 11.15 -24.24 10.53
CA MET A 57 10.26 -25.29 10.05
C MET A 57 9.80 -25.02 8.61
N GLU A 58 9.49 -26.08 7.86
CA GLU A 58 8.83 -25.96 6.56
C GLU A 58 7.41 -25.40 6.78
N LEU A 59 7.27 -24.08 6.66
CA LEU A 59 6.02 -23.35 6.85
C LEU A 59 5.44 -22.99 5.48
N ASP A 60 4.33 -23.62 5.09
CA ASP A 60 3.47 -23.07 4.05
C ASP A 60 2.71 -21.88 4.64
N ILE A 61 3.17 -20.67 4.29
CA ILE A 61 2.57 -19.43 4.80
C ILE A 61 1.11 -19.25 4.36
N LEU A 62 0.73 -19.74 3.18
CA LEU A 62 -0.66 -19.66 2.70
C LEU A 62 -1.54 -20.65 3.46
N GLU A 63 -1.04 -21.86 3.70
CA GLU A 63 -1.73 -22.84 4.54
C GLU A 63 -1.89 -22.34 5.98
N TYR A 64 -0.85 -21.70 6.53
CA TYR A 64 -0.94 -21.05 7.84
C TYR A 64 -2.09 -20.04 7.88
N TRP A 65 -2.15 -19.11 6.94
CA TRP A 65 -3.23 -18.10 6.92
C TRP A 65 -4.60 -18.74 6.68
N GLN A 66 -4.69 -19.84 5.91
CA GLN A 66 -5.92 -20.58 5.70
C GLN A 66 -6.44 -21.22 7.00
N GLN A 67 -5.55 -21.83 7.79
CA GLN A 67 -5.92 -22.40 9.10
C GLN A 67 -6.33 -21.31 10.11
N ASN A 68 -5.81 -20.09 9.93
CA ASN A 68 -6.04 -18.95 10.81
C ASN A 68 -7.25 -18.07 10.47
N VAL A 69 -7.99 -18.37 9.40
CA VAL A 69 -9.19 -17.61 9.00
C VAL A 69 -10.23 -17.53 10.12
N VAL A 70 -10.37 -18.57 10.93
CA VAL A 70 -11.35 -18.58 12.03
C VAL A 70 -10.94 -17.63 13.16
N ARG A 71 -9.63 -17.49 13.42
CA ARG A 71 -9.09 -16.60 14.45
C ARG A 71 -9.02 -15.16 13.98
N PHE A 72 -8.58 -14.94 12.74
CA PHE A 72 -8.32 -13.62 12.17
C PHE A 72 -8.91 -13.51 10.75
N PRO A 73 -10.25 -13.47 10.59
CA PRO A 73 -10.88 -13.54 9.28
C PRO A 73 -10.52 -12.38 8.35
N GLU A 74 -10.42 -11.16 8.88
CA GLU A 74 -10.08 -9.98 8.08
C GLU A 74 -8.58 -9.99 7.75
N LEU A 75 -7.74 -10.32 8.74
CA LEU A 75 -6.30 -10.38 8.56
C LEU A 75 -5.88 -11.50 7.59
N ALA A 76 -6.51 -12.67 7.65
CA ALA A 76 -6.22 -13.79 6.76
C ALA A 76 -6.60 -13.50 5.30
N ILE A 77 -7.69 -12.76 5.06
CA ILE A 77 -8.06 -12.28 3.71
C ILE A 77 -6.99 -11.32 3.19
N LEU A 78 -6.58 -10.33 4.00
CA LEU A 78 -5.54 -9.38 3.62
C LEU A 78 -4.20 -10.08 3.37
N ALA A 79 -3.83 -11.01 4.24
CA ALA A 79 -2.60 -11.78 4.11
C ALA A 79 -2.61 -12.61 2.82
N ARG A 80 -3.72 -13.30 2.50
CA ARG A 80 -3.85 -14.00 1.22
C ARG A 80 -3.70 -13.03 0.05
N ASP A 81 -4.40 -11.90 0.06
CA ASP A 81 -4.37 -10.95 -1.06
C ASP A 81 -2.97 -10.35 -1.28
N LEU A 82 -2.20 -10.14 -0.19
CA LEU A 82 -0.82 -9.66 -0.26
C LEU A 82 0.18 -10.75 -0.66
N LEU A 83 0.04 -11.97 -0.11
CA LEU A 83 0.97 -13.07 -0.32
C LEU A 83 0.74 -13.84 -1.62
N THR A 84 -0.46 -13.77 -2.18
CA THR A 84 -0.79 -14.41 -3.47
C THR A 84 -0.22 -13.66 -4.66
N ILE A 85 0.19 -12.39 -4.48
CA ILE A 85 0.90 -11.63 -5.52
C ILE A 85 2.28 -12.29 -5.69
N PRO A 86 2.57 -12.95 -6.82
CA PRO A 86 3.88 -13.51 -7.03
C PRO A 86 4.90 -12.37 -7.05
N VAL A 87 5.98 -12.50 -6.28
CA VAL A 87 7.11 -11.54 -6.27
C VAL A 87 7.66 -11.33 -7.69
N SER A 88 7.47 -12.31 -8.58
CA SER A 88 7.70 -12.18 -10.01
C SER A 88 6.48 -11.64 -10.76
N MET A 89 6.05 -10.41 -10.48
CA MET A 89 5.40 -9.60 -11.52
C MET A 89 6.45 -9.38 -12.61
N VAL A 90 6.64 -10.40 -13.44
CA VAL A 90 7.41 -10.34 -14.67
C VAL A 90 6.83 -9.14 -15.40
N ALA A 91 7.69 -8.16 -15.67
CA ALA A 91 7.30 -7.02 -16.47
C ALA A 91 6.61 -7.57 -17.75
N PRO A 92 5.47 -7.00 -18.18
CA PRO A 92 4.68 -7.54 -19.30
C PRO A 92 5.52 -7.72 -20.59
N GLU A 93 6.68 -7.06 -20.66
CA GLU A 93 7.75 -7.22 -21.65
C GLU A 93 8.16 -8.68 -21.91
N SER A 94 8.23 -9.54 -20.88
CA SER A 94 8.67 -10.94 -21.06
C SER A 94 7.55 -11.89 -21.49
N ALA A 95 6.29 -11.52 -21.27
CA ALA A 95 5.13 -12.31 -21.71
C ALA A 95 4.89 -12.19 -23.23
N PHE A 96 5.46 -11.17 -23.89
CA PHE A 96 5.28 -10.92 -25.32
C PHE A 96 6.46 -11.36 -26.21
N SER A 97 7.51 -11.97 -25.66
CA SER A 97 8.62 -12.45 -26.51
C SER A 97 8.30 -13.76 -27.25
N VAL A 98 7.19 -14.44 -26.92
CA VAL A 98 6.67 -15.61 -27.65
C VAL A 98 5.69 -15.17 -28.75
N GLY A 99 6.12 -14.23 -29.60
CA GLY A 99 5.35 -13.75 -30.76
C GLY A 99 6.08 -13.92 -32.10
N GLY A 100 7.27 -14.52 -32.12
CA GLY A 100 8.14 -14.62 -33.30
C GLY A 100 7.81 -15.77 -34.25
N LYS A 101 6.54 -15.95 -34.65
CA LYS A 101 6.18 -16.85 -35.76
C LYS A 101 5.45 -16.06 -36.85
N THR A 102 6.22 -15.42 -37.73
CA THR A 102 5.72 -14.97 -39.03
C THR A 102 5.33 -16.21 -39.84
N ILE A 103 4.04 -16.39 -40.11
CA ILE A 103 3.59 -17.30 -41.16
C ILE A 103 3.92 -16.64 -42.51
N SER A 104 4.81 -17.27 -43.27
CA SER A 104 5.03 -16.97 -44.69
C SER A 104 4.06 -17.75 -45.56
#